data_AF-A0A3B8NKM4-F1
#
_entry.id   AF-A0A3B8NKM4-F1
#
_cell.length_a   1.000
_cell.length_b   1.000
_cell.length_c   1.000
_cell.angle_alpha   90.00
_cell.angle_beta   90.00
_cell.angle_gamma   90.00
#
_symmetry.space_group_name_H-M   'P 1'
#
loop_
_entity.id
_entity.type
_entity.pdbx_description
1 polymer ?
#
loop_
_entity_poly.entity_id
_entity_poly.type
_entity_poly.pdbx_seq_one_letter_code
_entity_poly.pdbx_strand_id
1 'polypeptide(L)'
;MLDRESTFKDSEVVKLLKEYFVPIAIDQAYQRRQKDNEGSFYQKIANQGPRKVGKGTTQGLYVADASGKLLGFSNNRGSERVLKMMRKAIEGPRNKEVKKITKGKQDPRYNPSPPRGGLIIRVTTKVLGGYEKTENTYRKIMHSSLGRDNFWVTAGEKKELINDKLPYTFLRRLVRFHLVDNTRGEPTMWSPTDIRTIKGNLKDGKLSVKVVLKNDQGDRGYEAQILGNIKTESGKITHFDAVAKGQYWGEGKYTRNAPKGRFPLAVAFKLADGNDIADRIPPQGSRGWVRGYIN
;
A
#
# COMPACT_ATOMS: atom_id res chain seq x y z
N MET A 1 -4.27 -6.87 18.70
CA MET A 1 -4.41 -7.69 17.49
C MET A 1 -3.18 -7.49 16.60
N LEU A 2 -2.39 -8.52 16.32
CA LEU A 2 -1.27 -8.48 15.36
C LEU A 2 -1.81 -8.13 13.96
N ASP A 3 -1.00 -7.63 13.04
CA ASP A 3 -1.40 -7.42 11.65
C ASP A 3 -1.81 -8.73 10.94
N ARG A 4 -2.12 -8.70 9.64
CA ARG A 4 -2.48 -9.94 8.93
C ARG A 4 -1.28 -10.85 8.67
N GLU A 5 -0.06 -10.32 8.71
CA GLU A 5 1.17 -11.11 8.54
C GLU A 5 1.24 -12.21 9.60
N SER A 6 0.84 -11.92 10.83
CA SER A 6 0.82 -12.93 11.90
C SER A 6 -0.12 -14.10 11.66
N THR A 7 -1.24 -13.89 10.96
CA THR A 7 -2.14 -15.00 10.59
C THR A 7 -1.43 -15.98 9.66
N PHE A 8 -0.64 -15.46 8.72
CA PHE A 8 0.03 -16.26 7.69
C PHE A 8 1.44 -16.71 8.10
N LYS A 9 1.91 -16.33 9.29
CA LYS A 9 3.09 -16.93 9.95
C LYS A 9 2.76 -18.27 10.64
N ASP A 10 1.49 -18.55 10.89
CA ASP A 10 1.05 -19.82 11.44
C ASP A 10 1.20 -20.93 10.38
N SER A 11 2.04 -21.91 10.66
CA SER A 11 2.37 -22.98 9.71
C SER A 11 1.18 -23.84 9.33
N GLU A 12 0.20 -24.00 10.22
CA GLU A 12 -1.01 -24.78 9.95
C GLU A 12 -1.94 -24.02 8.99
N VAL A 13 -2.04 -22.68 9.13
CA VAL A 13 -2.76 -21.84 8.15
C VAL A 13 -2.14 -22.02 6.78
N VAL A 14 -0.80 -21.94 6.68
CA VAL A 14 -0.08 -22.09 5.41
C VAL A 14 -0.28 -23.49 4.83
N LYS A 15 -0.21 -24.54 5.65
CA LYS A 15 -0.44 -25.93 5.23
C LYS A 15 -1.83 -26.08 4.60
N LEU A 16 -2.87 -25.66 5.32
CA LEU A 16 -4.24 -25.78 4.82
C LEU A 16 -4.43 -24.99 3.52
N LEU A 17 -3.87 -23.78 3.41
CA LEU A 17 -3.93 -22.99 2.18
C LEU A 17 -3.31 -23.70 0.97
N LYS A 18 -2.24 -24.48 1.17
CA LYS A 18 -1.57 -25.23 0.11
C LYS A 18 -2.32 -26.51 -0.28
N GLU A 19 -2.90 -27.20 0.69
CA GLU A 19 -3.49 -28.53 0.48
C GLU A 19 -4.97 -28.47 0.05
N TYR A 20 -5.73 -27.49 0.54
CA TYR A 20 -7.20 -27.50 0.43
C TYR A 20 -7.83 -26.27 -0.24
N PHE A 21 -7.05 -25.22 -0.48
CA PHE A 21 -7.58 -23.94 -0.98
C PHE A 21 -6.80 -23.42 -2.19
N VAL A 22 -7.44 -22.51 -2.93
CA VAL A 22 -6.79 -21.64 -3.90
C VAL A 22 -6.70 -20.25 -3.27
N PRO A 23 -5.53 -19.85 -2.71
CA PRO A 23 -5.38 -18.56 -2.06
C PRO A 23 -5.39 -17.42 -3.08
N ILE A 24 -6.20 -16.39 -2.83
CA ILE A 24 -6.28 -15.19 -3.67
C ILE A 24 -6.21 -13.95 -2.78
N ALA A 25 -5.35 -12.99 -3.14
CA ALA A 25 -5.29 -11.67 -2.54
C ALA A 25 -5.84 -10.64 -3.52
N ILE A 26 -6.70 -9.74 -3.03
CA ILE A 26 -7.33 -8.68 -3.80
C ILE A 26 -7.25 -7.34 -3.05
N ASP A 27 -7.29 -6.21 -3.77
CA ASP A 27 -7.52 -4.91 -3.16
C ASP A 27 -9.02 -4.64 -3.06
N GLN A 28 -9.64 -4.99 -1.93
CA GLN A 28 -11.09 -4.79 -1.75
C GLN A 28 -11.57 -3.36 -2.06
N ALA A 29 -10.71 -2.33 -1.99
CA ALA A 29 -11.09 -0.97 -2.37
C ALA A 29 -11.41 -0.85 -3.87
N TYR A 30 -10.79 -1.68 -4.70
CA TYR A 30 -11.00 -1.82 -6.14
C TYR A 30 -12.09 -2.82 -6.46
N GLN A 31 -11.93 -4.10 -6.09
CA GLN A 31 -12.85 -5.17 -6.49
C GLN A 31 -14.32 -4.91 -6.05
N ARG A 32 -14.55 -4.21 -4.93
CA ARG A 32 -15.93 -3.86 -4.50
C ARG A 32 -16.61 -2.80 -5.40
N ARG A 33 -15.85 -2.13 -6.28
CA ARG A 33 -16.32 -1.08 -7.20
C ARG A 33 -16.12 -1.44 -8.67
N GLN A 34 -15.24 -2.40 -8.95
CA GLN A 34 -14.95 -2.92 -10.28
C GLN A 34 -16.19 -3.40 -11.01
N LYS A 35 -16.33 -2.99 -12.27
CA LYS A 35 -17.50 -3.26 -13.13
C LYS A 35 -17.17 -4.25 -14.25
N ASP A 36 -16.68 -5.41 -13.85
CA ASP A 36 -16.43 -6.56 -14.72
C ASP A 36 -16.75 -7.88 -13.98
N ASN A 37 -16.49 -9.02 -14.63
CA ASN A 37 -16.84 -10.33 -14.08
C ASN A 37 -16.09 -10.67 -12.78
N GLU A 38 -14.85 -10.20 -12.61
CA GLU A 38 -14.10 -10.37 -11.37
C GLU A 38 -14.75 -9.57 -10.23
N GLY A 39 -15.03 -8.30 -10.49
CA GLY A 39 -15.75 -7.44 -9.54
C GLY A 39 -17.10 -8.03 -9.14
N SER A 40 -17.91 -8.47 -10.12
CA SER A 40 -19.22 -9.10 -9.86
C SER A 40 -19.10 -10.39 -9.04
N PHE A 41 -18.12 -11.24 -9.34
CA PHE A 41 -17.90 -12.48 -8.58
C PHE A 41 -17.51 -12.19 -7.12
N TYR A 42 -16.58 -11.26 -6.91
CA TYR A 42 -16.21 -10.84 -5.56
C TYR A 42 -17.40 -10.23 -4.81
N GLN A 43 -18.15 -9.32 -5.44
CA GLN A 43 -19.32 -8.66 -4.84
C GLN A 43 -20.41 -9.68 -4.47
N LYS A 44 -20.62 -10.72 -5.28
CA LYS A 44 -21.51 -11.85 -4.97
C LYS A 44 -21.10 -12.55 -3.67
N ILE A 45 -19.81 -12.85 -3.50
CA ILE A 45 -19.29 -13.48 -2.27
C ILE A 45 -19.43 -12.54 -1.08
N ALA A 46 -18.94 -11.31 -1.21
CA ALA A 46 -18.90 -10.33 -0.13
C ALA A 46 -20.31 -10.06 0.42
N ASN A 47 -21.30 -9.87 -0.45
CA ASN A 47 -22.68 -9.56 -0.07
C ASN A 47 -23.42 -10.70 0.66
N GLN A 48 -22.90 -11.93 0.67
CA GLN A 48 -23.43 -13.01 1.52
C GLN A 48 -22.91 -12.92 2.96
N GLY A 49 -21.78 -12.24 3.17
CA GLY A 49 -21.15 -12.07 4.48
C GLY A 49 -21.74 -10.95 5.32
N PRO A 50 -21.18 -10.69 6.50
CA PRO A 50 -21.60 -9.59 7.38
C PRO A 50 -21.17 -8.21 6.86
N ARG A 51 -20.26 -8.15 5.87
CA ARG A 51 -19.87 -6.91 5.19
C ARG A 51 -20.66 -6.79 3.90
N LYS A 52 -21.25 -5.63 3.62
CA LYS A 52 -22.02 -5.40 2.38
C LYS A 52 -21.34 -4.37 1.51
N VAL A 53 -21.27 -4.65 0.22
CA VAL A 53 -20.84 -3.69 -0.80
C VAL A 53 -21.76 -2.46 -0.71
N GLY A 54 -21.20 -1.26 -0.80
CA GLY A 54 -21.94 0.00 -0.64
C GLY A 54 -22.19 0.44 0.82
N LYS A 55 -22.09 -0.45 1.83
CA LYS A 55 -22.28 -0.11 3.25
C LYS A 55 -20.98 0.08 4.04
N GLY A 56 -19.85 0.25 3.33
CA GLY A 56 -18.53 0.44 3.93
C GLY A 56 -17.48 -0.49 3.37
N THR A 57 -16.41 -0.71 4.14
CA THR A 57 -15.31 -1.60 3.78
C THR A 57 -15.76 -3.06 3.80
N THR A 58 -15.26 -3.83 2.83
CA THR A 58 -15.41 -5.30 2.74
C THR A 58 -14.12 -6.00 3.17
N GLN A 59 -13.31 -5.35 4.02
CA GLN A 59 -12.09 -5.92 4.54
C GLN A 59 -12.37 -7.20 5.35
N GLY A 60 -11.71 -8.29 4.97
CA GLY A 60 -11.77 -9.56 5.68
C GLY A 60 -10.99 -10.65 4.97
N LEU A 61 -11.12 -11.86 5.51
CA LEU A 61 -10.75 -13.14 4.92
C LEU A 61 -12.06 -13.85 4.59
N TYR A 62 -12.17 -14.34 3.37
CA TYR A 62 -13.37 -14.99 2.83
C TYR A 62 -12.98 -16.37 2.34
N VAL A 63 -13.81 -17.37 2.65
CA VAL A 63 -13.75 -18.69 2.02
C VAL A 63 -15.05 -18.88 1.27
N ALA A 64 -14.95 -19.20 -0.01
CA ALA A 64 -16.09 -19.44 -0.88
C ALA A 64 -15.80 -20.64 -1.79
N ASP A 65 -16.86 -21.31 -2.27
CA ASP A 65 -16.70 -22.32 -3.32
C ASP A 65 -16.61 -21.66 -4.71
N ALA A 66 -16.35 -22.48 -5.74
CA ALA A 66 -16.21 -22.02 -7.12
C ALA A 66 -17.47 -21.32 -7.67
N SER A 67 -18.65 -21.61 -7.10
CA SER A 67 -19.91 -20.96 -7.50
C SER A 67 -20.04 -19.55 -6.92
N GLY A 68 -19.14 -19.17 -6.00
CA GLY A 68 -19.19 -17.92 -5.25
C GLY A 68 -20.12 -18.00 -4.04
N LYS A 69 -20.48 -19.21 -3.58
CA LYS A 69 -21.20 -19.40 -2.31
C LYS A 69 -20.23 -19.19 -1.15
N LEU A 70 -20.58 -18.32 -0.21
CA LEU A 70 -19.76 -18.07 0.97
C LEU A 70 -19.81 -19.29 1.92
N LEU A 71 -18.63 -19.78 2.30
CA LEU A 71 -18.44 -20.87 3.26
C LEU A 71 -17.95 -20.37 4.62
N GLY A 72 -17.26 -19.23 4.64
CA GLY A 72 -16.74 -18.65 5.88
C GLY A 72 -16.26 -17.22 5.71
N PHE A 73 -16.35 -16.45 6.80
CA PHE A 73 -15.82 -15.09 6.88
C PHE A 73 -15.15 -14.85 8.23
N SER A 74 -14.00 -14.18 8.20
CA SER A 74 -13.34 -13.66 9.39
C SER A 74 -12.66 -12.34 9.07
N ASN A 75 -12.82 -11.32 9.91
CA ASN A 75 -11.95 -10.14 9.89
C ASN A 75 -11.01 -10.11 11.12
N ASN A 76 -10.85 -11.24 11.80
CA ASN A 76 -9.84 -11.38 12.84
C ASN A 76 -8.46 -11.61 12.24
N ARG A 77 -7.44 -11.28 13.03
CA ARG A 77 -6.03 -11.45 12.67
C ARG A 77 -5.31 -12.53 13.50
N GLY A 78 -6.04 -13.18 14.41
CA GLY A 78 -5.56 -14.34 15.15
C GLY A 78 -5.77 -15.63 14.35
N SER A 79 -4.74 -16.46 14.26
CA SER A 79 -4.75 -17.68 13.43
C SER A 79 -5.81 -18.69 13.89
N GLU A 80 -6.05 -18.84 15.19
CA GLU A 80 -7.05 -19.77 15.74
C GLU A 80 -8.45 -19.60 15.10
N ARG A 81 -8.95 -18.35 15.03
CA ARG A 81 -10.26 -18.07 14.40
C ARG A 81 -10.26 -18.35 12.90
N VAL A 82 -9.12 -18.16 12.25
CA VAL A 82 -8.95 -18.41 10.81
C VAL A 82 -8.90 -19.92 10.55
N LEU A 83 -8.16 -20.68 11.35
CA LEU A 83 -8.10 -22.14 11.30
C LEU A 83 -9.48 -22.77 11.51
N LYS A 84 -10.23 -22.30 12.52
CA LYS A 84 -11.61 -22.76 12.77
C LYS A 84 -12.52 -22.53 11.57
N MET A 85 -12.42 -21.35 10.94
CA MET A 85 -13.17 -21.04 9.71
C MET A 85 -12.76 -21.95 8.54
N MET A 86 -11.46 -22.17 8.35
CA MET A 86 -10.94 -23.01 7.27
C MET A 86 -11.37 -24.47 7.43
N ARG A 87 -11.21 -25.07 8.61
CA ARG A 87 -11.63 -26.46 8.90
C ARG A 87 -13.13 -26.65 8.66
N LYS A 88 -13.96 -25.73 9.17
CA LYS A 88 -15.41 -25.76 8.91
C LYS A 88 -15.76 -25.67 7.43
N ALA A 89 -15.03 -24.85 6.66
CA ALA A 89 -15.25 -24.75 5.22
C ALA A 89 -14.77 -26.01 4.47
N ILE A 90 -13.78 -26.73 5.01
CA ILE A 90 -13.30 -27.98 4.44
C ILE A 90 -14.40 -29.04 4.49
N GLU A 91 -15.04 -29.19 5.64
CA GLU A 91 -16.09 -30.18 5.91
C GLU A 91 -17.46 -29.79 5.32
N GLY A 92 -17.67 -28.49 5.07
CA GLY A 92 -18.95 -27.96 4.62
C GLY A 92 -19.35 -28.35 3.19
N PRO A 93 -20.66 -28.42 2.88
CA PRO A 93 -21.16 -28.77 1.55
C PRO A 93 -20.81 -27.70 0.50
N ARG A 94 -20.32 -28.16 -0.66
CA ARG A 94 -19.87 -27.30 -1.76
C ARG A 94 -20.52 -27.70 -3.09
N ASN A 95 -20.72 -26.72 -3.96
CA ASN A 95 -21.16 -26.98 -5.32
C ASN A 95 -20.00 -27.58 -6.14
N LYS A 96 -20.18 -28.81 -6.63
CA LYS A 96 -19.18 -29.53 -7.45
C LYS A 96 -19.24 -29.16 -8.93
N GLU A 97 -20.42 -28.81 -9.41
CA GLU A 97 -20.66 -28.42 -10.79
C GLU A 97 -20.88 -26.92 -10.89
N VAL A 98 -19.93 -26.22 -11.51
CA VAL A 98 -19.98 -24.77 -11.65
C VAL A 98 -19.61 -24.39 -13.07
N LYS A 99 -20.44 -23.54 -13.69
CA LYS A 99 -20.12 -22.97 -15.00
C LYS A 99 -18.88 -22.09 -14.87
N LYS A 100 -17.92 -22.29 -15.79
CA LYS A 100 -16.70 -21.48 -15.86
C LYS A 100 -17.07 -20.01 -16.05
N ILE A 101 -16.49 -19.14 -15.23
CA ILE A 101 -16.62 -17.69 -15.39
C ILE A 101 -15.66 -17.25 -16.49
N THR A 102 -16.19 -16.63 -17.53
CA THR A 102 -15.36 -16.03 -18.60
C THR A 102 -14.74 -14.73 -18.09
N LYS A 103 -13.52 -14.41 -18.51
CA LYS A 103 -12.76 -13.25 -17.99
C LYS A 103 -13.44 -11.90 -18.31
N GLY A 104 -14.30 -11.85 -19.33
CA GLY A 104 -14.98 -10.62 -19.75
C GLY A 104 -14.01 -9.51 -20.18
N LYS A 105 -14.55 -8.30 -20.40
CA LYS A 105 -13.75 -7.09 -20.62
C LYS A 105 -13.35 -6.52 -19.26
N GLN A 106 -12.04 -6.41 -19.00
CA GLN A 106 -11.52 -5.85 -17.76
C GLN A 106 -11.86 -4.36 -17.62
N ASP A 107 -12.20 -3.92 -16.41
CA ASP A 107 -12.34 -2.51 -16.09
C ASP A 107 -10.96 -1.90 -15.81
N PRO A 108 -10.39 -1.08 -16.72
CA PRO A 108 -9.02 -0.57 -16.58
C PRO A 108 -8.88 0.39 -15.40
N ARG A 109 -9.98 0.95 -14.87
CA ARG A 109 -9.95 1.86 -13.72
C ARG A 109 -9.50 1.17 -12.43
N TYR A 110 -9.71 -0.14 -12.35
CA TYR A 110 -9.42 -0.97 -11.17
C TYR A 110 -8.32 -2.00 -11.43
N ASN A 111 -7.72 -1.96 -12.62
CA ASN A 111 -6.57 -2.78 -13.01
C ASN A 111 -5.43 -1.88 -13.51
N PRO A 112 -4.96 -0.92 -12.69
CA PRO A 112 -3.98 0.04 -13.15
C PRO A 112 -2.62 -0.63 -13.38
N SER A 113 -1.94 -0.21 -14.44
CA SER A 113 -0.59 -0.66 -14.76
C SER A 113 0.42 0.47 -14.56
N PRO A 114 1.68 0.15 -14.22
CA PRO A 114 2.74 1.16 -14.15
C PRO A 114 2.87 1.95 -15.46
N PRO A 115 3.30 3.23 -15.41
CA PRO A 115 3.50 4.04 -16.61
C PRO A 115 4.45 3.34 -17.60
N ARG A 116 4.01 3.19 -18.85
CA ARG A 116 4.83 2.58 -19.91
C ARG A 116 6.14 3.36 -20.05
N GLY A 117 7.27 2.66 -20.04
CA GLY A 117 8.61 3.26 -20.15
C GLY A 117 9.08 4.00 -18.89
N GLY A 118 8.26 4.03 -17.83
CA GLY A 118 8.56 4.63 -16.54
C GLY A 118 9.47 3.79 -15.66
N LEU A 119 9.49 4.12 -14.37
CA LEU A 119 10.18 3.36 -13.32
C LEU A 119 9.23 3.08 -12.15
N ILE A 120 9.55 2.04 -11.41
CA ILE A 120 8.93 1.73 -10.12
C ILE A 120 10.02 1.92 -9.06
N ILE A 121 9.72 2.76 -8.08
CA ILE A 121 10.57 2.98 -6.91
C ILE A 121 9.82 2.40 -5.71
N ARG A 122 10.41 1.41 -5.03
CA ARG A 122 9.91 0.87 -3.77
C ARG A 122 10.02 1.95 -2.69
N VAL A 123 8.97 2.12 -1.91
CA VAL A 123 8.91 3.06 -0.79
C VAL A 123 8.77 2.27 0.50
N THR A 124 9.64 2.54 1.47
CA THR A 124 9.57 1.95 2.81
C THR A 124 9.58 3.04 3.87
N THR A 125 8.59 3.03 4.76
CA THR A 125 8.43 4.06 5.80
C THR A 125 8.64 3.46 7.18
N LYS A 126 9.29 4.22 8.07
CA LYS A 126 9.53 3.82 9.45
C LYS A 126 9.49 5.00 10.41
N VAL A 127 8.69 4.87 11.48
CA VAL A 127 8.84 5.68 12.69
C VAL A 127 10.06 5.18 13.46
N LEU A 128 11.04 6.05 13.68
CA LEU A 128 12.34 5.70 14.27
C LEU A 128 12.35 5.78 15.80
N GLY A 129 11.37 6.43 16.42
CA GLY A 129 11.33 6.63 17.87
C GLY A 129 10.14 7.47 18.32
N GLY A 130 10.12 7.80 19.62
CA GLY A 130 9.08 8.63 20.25
C GLY A 130 7.90 7.85 20.82
N TYR A 131 7.82 6.54 20.58
CA TYR A 131 6.80 5.71 21.21
C TYR A 131 7.04 5.57 22.71
N GLU A 132 5.97 5.65 23.49
CA GLU A 132 6.00 5.30 24.91
C GLU A 132 6.28 3.80 25.07
N LYS A 133 7.01 3.44 26.14
CA LYS A 133 7.19 2.04 26.53
C LYS A 133 5.83 1.40 26.80
N THR A 134 5.69 0.15 26.42
CA THR A 134 4.43 -0.56 26.57
C THR A 134 4.68 -2.05 26.65
N GLU A 135 3.98 -2.74 27.55
CA GLU A 135 3.96 -4.20 27.61
C GLU A 135 2.90 -4.82 26.69
N ASN A 136 2.05 -3.99 26.07
CA ASN A 136 1.06 -4.48 25.13
C ASN A 136 1.75 -4.97 23.84
N THR A 137 1.73 -6.29 23.62
CA THR A 137 2.36 -6.95 22.47
C THR A 137 1.99 -6.29 21.15
N TYR A 138 0.74 -5.85 20.98
CA TYR A 138 0.25 -5.26 19.74
C TYR A 138 0.79 -3.87 19.47
N ARG A 139 0.95 -3.07 20.51
CA ARG A 139 1.64 -1.78 20.38
C ARG A 139 3.12 -2.03 20.04
N LYS A 140 3.80 -2.99 20.69
CA LYS A 140 5.18 -3.36 20.35
C LYS A 140 5.33 -3.69 18.86
N ILE A 141 4.41 -4.49 18.30
CA ILE A 141 4.42 -4.81 16.86
C ILE A 141 4.26 -3.57 16.01
N MET A 142 3.24 -2.74 16.26
CA MET A 142 3.02 -1.50 15.50
C MET A 142 4.20 -0.53 15.59
N HIS A 143 4.87 -0.45 16.75
CA HIS A 143 6.09 0.34 16.91
C HIS A 143 7.24 -0.21 16.04
N SER A 144 7.26 -1.53 15.82
CA SER A 144 8.25 -2.24 14.99
C SER A 144 7.88 -2.33 13.50
N SER A 145 6.63 -2.03 13.11
CA SER A 145 6.15 -2.16 11.73
C SER A 145 6.86 -1.25 10.72
N LEU A 146 6.82 -1.67 9.46
CA LEU A 146 7.27 -0.93 8.29
C LEU A 146 6.07 -0.63 7.40
N GLY A 147 5.99 0.61 6.90
CA GLY A 147 5.10 0.94 5.79
C GLY A 147 5.73 0.54 4.46
N ARG A 148 4.93 0.05 3.51
CA ARG A 148 5.36 -0.27 2.14
C ARG A 148 4.44 0.43 1.15
N ASP A 149 5.00 1.02 0.10
CA ASP A 149 4.27 1.55 -1.04
C ASP A 149 5.16 1.48 -2.30
N ASN A 150 4.61 1.82 -3.46
CA ASN A 150 5.36 2.03 -4.69
C ASN A 150 5.17 3.45 -5.19
N PHE A 151 6.24 4.05 -5.70
CA PHE A 151 6.21 5.31 -6.42
C PHE A 151 6.39 5.05 -7.91
N TRP A 152 5.38 5.41 -8.69
CA TRP A 152 5.45 5.33 -10.15
C TRP A 152 6.01 6.62 -10.74
N VAL A 153 7.09 6.46 -11.49
CA VAL A 153 7.77 7.53 -12.24
C VAL A 153 7.39 7.39 -13.70
N THR A 154 7.02 8.50 -14.34
CA THR A 154 6.64 8.49 -15.75
C THR A 154 7.87 8.39 -16.66
N ALA A 155 7.67 8.05 -17.93
CA ALA A 155 8.75 8.05 -18.92
C ALA A 155 9.38 9.45 -19.11
N GLY A 156 8.56 10.51 -19.06
CA GLY A 156 9.05 11.89 -19.17
C GLY A 156 9.95 12.28 -18.01
N GLU A 157 9.54 11.98 -16.77
CA GLU A 157 10.35 12.30 -15.59
C GLU A 157 11.60 11.45 -15.50
N LYS A 158 11.51 10.17 -15.87
CA LYS A 158 12.69 9.32 -16.00
C LYS A 158 13.71 9.95 -16.96
N LYS A 159 13.26 10.44 -18.12
CA LYS A 159 14.12 11.10 -19.11
C LYS A 159 14.78 12.35 -18.52
N GLU A 160 14.06 13.15 -17.74
CA GLU A 160 14.62 14.32 -17.07
C GLU A 160 15.64 13.94 -15.99
N LEU A 161 15.35 12.96 -15.15
CA LEU A 161 16.28 12.46 -14.13
C LEU A 161 17.59 11.93 -14.72
N ILE A 162 17.53 11.25 -15.88
CA ILE A 162 18.72 10.81 -16.64
C ILE A 162 19.61 11.99 -17.04
N ASN A 163 19.00 13.14 -17.33
CA ASN A 163 19.70 14.36 -17.72
C ASN A 163 20.00 15.27 -16.51
N ASP A 164 20.03 14.69 -15.30
CA ASP A 164 20.33 15.40 -14.05
C ASP A 164 19.38 16.57 -13.76
N LYS A 165 18.16 16.51 -14.32
CA LYS A 165 17.08 17.46 -14.04
C LYS A 165 16.12 16.88 -13.04
N LEU A 166 15.63 17.72 -12.13
CA LEU A 166 14.67 17.33 -11.11
C LEU A 166 13.27 17.85 -11.48
N PRO A 167 12.38 17.00 -12.05
CA PRO A 167 11.05 17.44 -12.48
C PRO A 167 10.22 17.91 -11.28
N TYR A 168 9.52 19.04 -11.43
CA TYR A 168 8.60 19.51 -10.40
C TYR A 168 7.46 18.51 -10.16
N THR A 169 6.92 17.89 -11.22
CA THR A 169 5.86 16.87 -11.11
C THR A 169 6.32 15.65 -10.31
N PHE A 170 7.56 15.20 -10.52
CA PHE A 170 8.17 14.10 -9.78
C PHE A 170 8.24 14.42 -8.29
N LEU A 171 8.82 15.57 -7.94
CA LEU A 171 8.95 15.99 -6.55
C LEU A 171 7.60 16.18 -5.88
N ARG A 172 6.66 16.84 -6.56
CA ARG A 172 5.32 17.10 -6.02
C ARG A 172 4.59 15.80 -5.71
N ARG A 173 4.67 14.77 -6.57
CA ARG A 173 4.05 13.46 -6.29
C ARG A 173 4.76 12.69 -5.19
N LEU A 174 6.09 12.67 -5.20
CA LEU A 174 6.89 12.06 -4.14
C LEU A 174 6.47 12.63 -2.78
N VAL A 175 6.45 13.96 -2.68
CA VAL A 175 6.10 14.67 -1.45
C VAL A 175 4.65 14.41 -1.03
N ARG A 176 3.69 14.54 -1.95
CA ARG A 176 2.27 14.46 -1.58
C ARG A 176 1.82 13.07 -1.15
N PHE A 177 2.36 12.05 -1.80
CA PHE A 177 1.82 10.70 -1.70
C PHE A 177 2.73 9.73 -0.96
N HIS A 178 4.04 10.03 -0.84
CA HIS A 178 5.02 9.09 -0.27
C HIS A 178 5.71 9.59 0.99
N LEU A 179 5.64 10.89 1.30
CA LEU A 179 6.10 11.43 2.59
C LEU A 179 5.00 11.39 3.65
N VAL A 180 4.41 10.21 3.84
CA VAL A 180 3.29 9.97 4.75
C VAL A 180 3.62 8.85 5.72
N ASP A 181 3.08 8.92 6.94
CA ASP A 181 3.13 7.81 7.88
C ASP A 181 2.06 6.78 7.55
N ASN A 182 2.45 5.71 6.85
CA ASN A 182 1.61 4.54 6.54
C ASN A 182 1.98 3.30 7.40
N THR A 183 2.71 3.48 8.51
CA THR A 183 3.26 2.36 9.30
C THR A 183 2.21 1.60 10.10
N ARG A 184 1.04 2.21 10.34
CA ARG A 184 -0.02 1.68 11.23
C ARG A 184 -1.36 1.45 10.54
N GLY A 185 -1.51 1.89 9.29
CA GLY A 185 -2.77 1.82 8.55
C GLY A 185 -2.79 2.72 7.33
N GLU A 186 -4.00 3.04 6.85
CA GLU A 186 -4.18 3.86 5.65
C GLU A 186 -3.90 5.35 5.94
N PRO A 187 -2.85 5.94 5.35
CA PRO A 187 -2.49 7.33 5.58
C PRO A 187 -3.49 8.28 4.91
N THR A 188 -3.58 9.49 5.45
CA THR A 188 -4.18 10.63 4.74
C THR A 188 -3.12 11.24 3.82
N MET A 189 -3.37 11.33 2.52
CA MET A 189 -2.40 11.97 1.60
C MET A 189 -2.35 13.49 1.80
N TRP A 190 -1.24 14.11 1.44
CA TRP A 190 -1.14 15.58 1.51
C TRP A 190 -1.86 16.22 0.33
N SER A 191 -2.67 17.23 0.65
CA SER A 191 -3.26 18.13 -0.34
C SER A 191 -2.16 19.00 -0.98
N PRO A 192 -2.43 19.63 -2.13
CA PRO A 192 -1.52 20.62 -2.68
C PRO A 192 -1.26 21.81 -1.73
N THR A 193 -2.25 22.21 -0.92
CA THR A 193 -2.15 23.36 0.01
C THR A 193 -1.38 23.01 1.28
N ASP A 194 -1.22 21.72 1.60
CA ASP A 194 -0.41 21.26 2.73
C ASP A 194 1.10 21.45 2.49
N ILE A 195 1.49 21.66 1.23
CA ILE A 195 2.88 21.91 0.83
C ILE A 195 3.25 23.35 1.14
N ARG A 196 4.00 23.56 2.22
CA ARG A 196 4.47 24.90 2.61
C ARG A 196 5.80 25.24 1.94
N THR A 197 6.66 24.25 1.75
CA THR A 197 7.93 24.43 1.03
C THR A 197 8.39 23.13 0.41
N ILE A 198 8.83 23.18 -0.86
CA ILE A 198 9.65 22.15 -1.50
C ILE A 198 10.77 22.89 -2.23
N LYS A 199 12.01 22.65 -1.82
CA LYS A 199 13.20 23.17 -2.50
C LYS A 199 14.17 22.02 -2.69
N GLY A 200 14.51 21.71 -3.92
CA GLY A 200 15.43 20.60 -4.18
C GLY A 200 16.22 20.80 -5.45
N ASN A 201 17.32 20.07 -5.52
CA ASN A 201 18.17 19.96 -6.68
C ASN A 201 18.58 18.51 -6.90
N LEU A 202 18.86 18.20 -8.16
CA LEU A 202 19.58 17.02 -8.58
C LEU A 202 20.83 17.56 -9.28
N LYS A 203 22.01 17.16 -8.80
CA LYS A 203 23.28 17.54 -9.40
C LYS A 203 24.28 16.40 -9.28
N ASP A 204 24.89 16.02 -10.38
CA ASP A 204 25.86 14.93 -10.49
C ASP A 204 25.29 13.63 -9.88
N GLY A 205 24.01 13.35 -10.14
CA GLY A 205 23.29 12.21 -9.58
C GLY A 205 22.95 12.32 -8.09
N LYS A 206 23.29 13.42 -7.41
CA LYS A 206 22.99 13.65 -6.00
C LYS A 206 21.68 14.41 -5.84
N LEU A 207 20.69 13.77 -5.22
CA LEU A 207 19.42 14.36 -4.86
C LEU A 207 19.52 15.02 -3.48
N SER A 208 19.13 16.29 -3.38
CA SER A 208 18.94 16.97 -2.10
C SER A 208 17.66 17.81 -2.13
N VAL A 209 16.74 17.55 -1.20
CA VAL A 209 15.45 18.24 -1.13
C VAL A 209 15.12 18.60 0.31
N LYS A 210 14.70 19.84 0.57
CA LYS A 210 14.08 20.26 1.82
C LYS A 210 12.58 20.39 1.62
N VAL A 211 11.81 19.82 2.56
CA VAL A 211 10.36 19.74 2.49
C VAL A 211 9.75 20.17 3.81
N VAL A 212 8.72 21.02 3.75
CA VAL A 212 7.86 21.37 4.89
C VAL A 212 6.41 21.12 4.49
N LEU A 213 5.78 20.19 5.20
CA LEU A 213 4.37 19.81 5.06
C LEU A 213 3.63 20.15 6.35
N LYS A 214 2.47 20.79 6.20
CA LYS A 214 1.60 21.12 7.33
C LYS A 214 0.17 21.31 6.83
N ASN A 215 -0.78 20.57 7.37
CA ASN A 215 -2.19 20.79 7.06
C ASN A 215 -2.67 22.15 7.59
N ASP A 216 -3.85 22.58 7.18
CA ASP A 216 -4.37 23.91 7.53
C ASP A 216 -4.60 24.09 9.03
N GLN A 217 -4.98 23.03 9.74
CA GLN A 217 -5.14 23.04 11.20
C GLN A 217 -3.79 23.06 11.94
N GLY A 218 -2.71 22.65 11.28
CA GLY A 218 -1.38 22.58 11.85
C GLY A 218 -1.11 21.45 12.84
N ASP A 219 -2.12 20.63 13.13
CA ASP A 219 -2.04 19.47 14.02
C ASP A 219 -1.36 18.25 13.37
N ARG A 220 -1.09 18.32 12.06
CA ARG A 220 -0.37 17.29 11.31
C ARG A 220 0.65 17.90 10.35
N GLY A 221 1.87 17.38 10.35
CA GLY A 221 2.93 17.88 9.46
C GLY A 221 4.17 17.00 9.40
N TYR A 222 5.08 17.38 8.51
CA TYR A 222 6.38 16.74 8.34
C TYR A 222 7.42 17.75 7.82
N GLU A 223 8.47 17.96 8.60
CA GLU A 223 9.65 18.74 8.21
C GLU A 223 10.79 17.76 7.94
N ALA A 224 11.23 17.66 6.69
CA ALA A 224 12.15 16.62 6.26
C ALA A 224 13.20 17.10 5.26
N GLN A 225 14.33 16.39 5.26
CA GLN A 225 15.32 16.45 4.19
C GLN A 225 15.36 15.10 3.47
N ILE A 226 15.36 15.15 2.15
CA ILE A 226 15.60 14.00 1.27
C ILE A 226 17.02 14.11 0.75
N LEU A 227 17.81 13.05 0.95
CA LEU A 227 19.13 12.90 0.38
C LEU A 227 19.18 11.58 -0.39
N GLY A 228 19.81 11.56 -1.55
CA GLY A 228 19.91 10.33 -2.33
C GLY A 228 20.92 10.38 -3.46
N ASN A 229 21.15 9.22 -4.05
CA ASN A 229 22.00 9.02 -5.21
C ASN A 229 21.21 8.32 -6.32
N ILE A 230 21.35 8.85 -7.53
CA ILE A 230 20.80 8.31 -8.76
C ILE A 230 21.98 8.02 -9.67
N LYS A 231 22.16 6.76 -10.06
CA LYS A 231 23.19 6.38 -11.04
C LYS A 231 22.54 6.11 -12.37
N THR A 232 23.16 6.66 -13.40
CA THR A 232 22.75 6.49 -14.79
C THR A 232 23.90 5.89 -15.58
N GLU A 233 23.63 4.79 -16.28
CA GLU A 233 24.57 4.11 -17.16
C GLU A 233 23.90 3.89 -18.51
N SER A 234 24.58 4.23 -19.61
CA SER A 234 24.07 4.06 -20.99
C SER A 234 22.63 4.56 -21.19
N GLY A 235 22.30 5.72 -20.62
CA GLY A 235 20.96 6.31 -20.74
C GLY A 235 19.86 5.60 -19.94
N LYS A 236 20.22 4.80 -18.92
CA LYS A 236 19.28 4.12 -18.02
C LYS A 236 19.64 4.42 -16.57
N ILE A 237 18.63 4.61 -15.73
CA ILE A 237 18.83 4.65 -14.28
C ILE A 237 19.05 3.21 -13.79
N THR A 238 20.26 2.90 -13.34
CA THR A 238 20.67 1.59 -12.80
C THR A 238 20.55 1.55 -11.29
N HIS A 239 20.51 2.72 -10.65
CA HIS A 239 20.41 2.84 -9.21
C HIS A 239 19.61 4.08 -8.83
N PHE A 240 18.70 3.93 -7.88
CA PHE A 240 18.02 5.02 -7.21
C PHE A 240 17.92 4.63 -5.74
N ASP A 241 18.67 5.31 -4.88
CA ASP A 241 18.57 5.16 -3.44
C ASP A 241 18.48 6.53 -2.79
N ALA A 242 17.37 6.80 -2.09
CA ALA A 242 17.17 8.05 -1.36
C ALA A 242 16.50 7.80 -0.02
N VAL A 243 16.75 8.67 0.95
CA VAL A 243 16.10 8.66 2.25
C VAL A 243 15.61 10.05 2.57
N ALA A 244 14.30 10.17 2.82
CA ALA A 244 13.74 11.29 3.55
C ALA A 244 13.82 11.00 5.04
N LYS A 245 14.34 11.94 5.83
CA LYS A 245 14.35 11.88 7.30
C LYS A 245 13.98 13.24 7.87
N GLY A 246 13.20 13.24 8.94
CA GLY A 246 12.70 14.47 9.52
C GLY A 246 11.84 14.27 10.76
N GLN A 247 11.18 15.35 11.18
CA GLN A 247 10.24 15.37 12.29
C GLN A 247 8.80 15.41 11.78
N TYR A 248 8.07 14.33 12.03
CA TYR A 248 6.64 14.20 11.75
C TYR A 248 5.83 14.52 13.00
N TRP A 249 4.59 14.97 12.86
CA TRP A 249 3.65 15.07 13.97
C TRP A 249 2.21 14.84 13.50
N GLY A 250 1.36 14.50 14.47
CA GLY A 250 -0.04 14.20 14.22
C GLY A 250 -0.27 12.82 13.60
N GLU A 251 -1.53 12.52 13.32
CA GLU A 251 -1.96 11.24 12.78
C GLU A 251 -3.20 11.40 11.89
N GLY A 252 -3.36 10.49 10.93
CA GLY A 252 -4.57 10.36 10.13
C GLY A 252 -5.64 9.53 10.82
N LYS A 253 -6.87 9.59 10.27
CA LYS A 253 -8.05 8.85 10.75
C LYS A 253 -7.78 7.36 10.99
N TYR A 254 -6.97 6.73 10.13
CA TYR A 254 -6.69 5.29 10.16
C TYR A 254 -5.25 4.93 10.54
N THR A 255 -4.45 5.90 10.99
CA THR A 255 -3.04 5.69 11.41
C THR A 255 -2.84 6.08 12.87
N ARG A 256 -3.87 5.79 13.70
CA ARG A 256 -3.97 6.16 15.12
C ARG A 256 -2.80 5.63 15.96
N ASN A 257 -2.61 6.25 17.12
CA ASN A 257 -1.56 5.95 18.10
C ASN A 257 -0.15 6.24 17.55
N ALA A 258 0.01 7.38 16.88
CA ALA A 258 1.34 7.94 16.62
C ALA A 258 2.06 8.30 17.94
N PRO A 259 3.39 8.41 17.94
CA PRO A 259 4.10 9.09 19.03
C PRO A 259 3.50 10.47 19.32
N LYS A 260 3.51 10.87 20.59
CA LYS A 260 3.04 12.21 20.99
C LYS A 260 4.02 13.28 20.49
N GLY A 261 3.48 14.43 20.11
CA GLY A 261 4.28 15.58 19.65
C GLY A 261 5.01 15.30 18.33
N ARG A 262 6.24 15.80 18.22
CA ARG A 262 7.12 15.59 17.07
C ARG A 262 7.93 14.32 17.25
N PHE A 263 8.05 13.53 16.20
CA PHE A 263 8.77 12.27 16.21
C PHE A 263 9.55 12.01 14.92
N PRO A 264 10.68 11.29 15.00
CA PRO A 264 11.49 11.01 13.82
C PRO A 264 10.79 9.99 12.91
N LEU A 265 10.52 10.40 11.67
CA LEU A 265 10.04 9.54 10.59
C LEU A 265 11.10 9.50 9.48
N ALA A 266 11.33 8.30 8.94
CA ALA A 266 12.12 8.11 7.73
C ALA A 266 11.32 7.39 6.63
N VAL A 267 11.56 7.79 5.39
CA VAL A 267 11.03 7.16 4.18
C VAL A 267 12.18 6.86 3.23
N ALA A 268 12.43 5.59 2.98
CA ALA A 268 13.44 5.12 2.04
C ALA A 268 12.81 4.85 0.67
N PHE A 269 13.56 5.18 -0.38
CA PHE A 269 13.20 5.03 -1.78
C PHE A 269 14.28 4.21 -2.47
N LYS A 270 13.89 3.10 -3.09
CA LYS A 270 14.82 2.19 -3.77
C LYS A 270 14.29 1.79 -5.14
N LEU A 271 15.13 1.77 -6.17
CA LEU A 271 14.75 1.26 -7.48
C LEU A 271 14.23 -0.19 -7.35
N ALA A 272 13.06 -0.47 -7.92
CA ALA A 272 12.54 -1.83 -7.98
C ALA A 272 13.35 -2.68 -8.98
N ASP A 273 13.67 -3.91 -8.60
CA ASP A 273 14.37 -4.88 -9.44
C ASP A 273 13.42 -5.76 -10.27
N GLY A 274 12.11 -5.69 -10.02
CA GLY A 274 11.09 -6.47 -10.73
C GLY A 274 10.94 -7.91 -10.26
N ASN A 275 11.72 -8.33 -9.26
CA ASN A 275 11.70 -9.70 -8.72
C ASN A 275 10.67 -9.89 -7.59
N ASP A 276 10.17 -8.80 -6.99
CA ASP A 276 9.10 -8.86 -5.98
C ASP A 276 7.74 -8.63 -6.64
N ILE A 277 6.78 -9.54 -6.40
CA ILE A 277 5.40 -9.37 -6.87
C ILE A 277 4.76 -8.08 -6.35
N ALA A 278 5.23 -7.57 -5.21
CA ALA A 278 4.81 -6.30 -4.64
C ALA A 278 5.10 -5.10 -5.56
N ASP A 279 6.08 -5.19 -6.48
CA ASP A 279 6.41 -4.10 -7.41
C ASP A 279 5.25 -3.77 -8.37
N ARG A 280 4.36 -4.74 -8.60
CA ARG A 280 3.20 -4.58 -9.47
C ARG A 280 2.02 -3.90 -8.79
N ILE A 281 2.07 -3.71 -7.47
CA ILE A 281 1.00 -3.08 -6.71
C ILE A 281 0.99 -1.57 -6.99
N PRO A 282 -0.16 -0.98 -7.34
CA PRO A 282 -0.23 0.46 -7.59
C PRO A 282 0.03 1.26 -6.32
N PRO A 283 0.58 2.50 -6.45
CA PRO A 283 0.75 3.42 -5.35
C PRO A 283 -0.53 3.60 -4.56
N GLN A 284 -0.48 3.61 -3.23
CA GLN A 284 -1.69 3.79 -2.43
C GLN A 284 -2.40 5.12 -2.74
N GLY A 285 -1.63 6.18 -2.98
CA GLY A 285 -2.15 7.50 -3.36
C GLY A 285 -2.88 7.53 -4.71
N SER A 286 -2.74 6.49 -5.54
CA SER A 286 -3.39 6.38 -6.85
C SER A 286 -4.76 5.70 -6.80
N ARG A 287 -5.18 5.19 -5.63
CA ARG A 287 -6.38 4.35 -5.49
C ARG A 287 -7.64 4.97 -6.09
N GLY A 288 -8.08 4.41 -7.23
CA GLY A 288 -9.29 4.84 -7.95
C GLY A 288 -9.14 6.16 -8.72
N TRP A 289 -7.94 6.72 -8.78
CA TRP A 289 -7.66 8.02 -9.38
C TRP A 289 -6.23 8.11 -9.95
N VAL A 290 -5.82 7.12 -10.74
CA VAL A 290 -4.47 7.09 -11.34
C VAL A 290 -4.16 8.34 -12.14
N ARG A 291 -5.13 8.86 -12.90
CA ARG A 291 -4.91 10.05 -13.75
C ARG A 291 -4.46 11.27 -12.94
N GLY A 292 -5.11 11.57 -11.82
CA GLY A 292 -4.70 12.71 -10.98
C GLY A 292 -3.68 12.38 -9.90
N TYR A 293 -3.33 11.09 -9.75
CA TYR A 293 -2.05 10.74 -9.17
C TYR A 293 -0.93 11.12 -10.13
N ILE A 294 -0.94 10.67 -11.39
CA ILE A 294 0.17 10.87 -12.35
C ILE A 294 0.35 12.33 -12.79
N ASN A 295 -0.74 13.05 -13.04
CA ASN A 295 -0.74 14.44 -13.52
C ASN A 295 -0.69 15.45 -12.35
#